data_AF-A0A661MVZ9-F1
#
_entry.id   AF-A0A661MVZ9-F1
#
_cell.length_a   1.000
_cell.length_b   1.000
_cell.length_c   1.000
_cell.angle_alpha   90.00
_cell.angle_beta   90.00
_cell.angle_gamma   90.00
#
_symmetry.space_group_name_H-M   'P 1'
#
loop_
_entity.id
_entity.type
_entity.pdbx_description
1 polymer ?
#
loop_
_entity_poly.entity_id
_entity_poly.type
_entity_poly.pdbx_seq_one_letter_code
_entity_poly.pdbx_strand_id
1 'polypeptide(L)'
;MVLALCMGGASVFGCTSDTTVQVADGIFGTLGSPLPSATPEQVAAFERGRDVALRRFAPEDGLGPEFNLTFCAGCHEKPALGGGASHYRDFLLVGDELAFGTVVPRGKNGVQRQFSLDSGRASSDQLTNISATRNPIPFFGAGLLAEIPDTEIVSHADPDDADRD
;
A
#
# COMPACT_ATOMS: atom_id res chain seq x y z
N MET A 1 -31.83 -25.10 45.51
CA MET A 1 -31.77 -24.59 44.13
C MET A 1 -30.38 -24.02 43.93
N VAL A 2 -29.47 -24.81 43.36
CA VAL A 2 -28.05 -24.45 43.17
C VAL A 2 -27.92 -23.80 41.80
N LEU A 3 -27.44 -22.56 41.76
CA LEU A 3 -27.16 -21.84 40.53
C LEU A 3 -25.75 -22.21 40.08
N ALA A 4 -25.62 -23.03 39.03
CA ALA A 4 -24.34 -23.34 38.40
C ALA A 4 -24.05 -22.28 37.34
N LEU A 5 -23.01 -21.47 37.56
CA LEU A 5 -22.51 -20.50 36.61
C LEU A 5 -21.43 -21.17 35.75
N CYS A 6 -21.76 -21.53 34.51
CA CYS A 6 -20.78 -22.02 33.54
C CYS A 6 -19.90 -20.87 33.07
N MET A 7 -18.65 -20.81 33.54
CA MET A 7 -17.62 -19.96 32.92
C MET A 7 -17.03 -20.71 31.73
N GLY A 8 -17.44 -20.32 30.52
CA GLY A 8 -16.79 -20.77 29.29
C GLY A 8 -15.44 -20.09 29.14
N GLY A 9 -14.36 -20.87 29.21
CA GLY A 9 -13.01 -20.40 28.91
C GLY A 9 -12.87 -20.14 27.41
N ALA A 10 -12.52 -18.91 27.04
CA ALA A 10 -12.11 -18.58 25.68
C ALA A 10 -10.68 -19.08 25.48
N SER A 11 -10.52 -20.22 24.80
CA SER A 11 -9.21 -20.68 24.32
C SER A 11 -8.81 -19.81 23.12
N VAL A 12 -7.85 -18.91 23.33
CA VAL A 12 -7.21 -18.15 22.26
C VAL A 12 -6.22 -19.08 21.56
N PHE A 13 -6.62 -19.64 20.42
CA PHE A 13 -5.69 -20.30 19.49
C PHE A 13 -4.97 -19.23 18.67
N GLY A 14 -3.93 -18.64 19.23
CA GLY A 14 -2.92 -17.86 18.50
C GLY A 14 -1.56 -18.54 18.63
N CYS A 15 -0.77 -18.58 17.56
CA CYS A 15 0.60 -19.08 17.61
C CYS A 15 1.38 -18.28 18.67
N THR A 16 1.78 -18.95 19.76
CA THR A 16 2.57 -18.34 20.82
C THR A 16 4.03 -18.24 20.35
N SER A 17 4.38 -17.19 19.63
CA SER A 17 5.78 -16.78 19.58
C SER A 17 6.11 -16.21 20.96
N ASP A 18 6.77 -17.00 21.81
CA ASP A 18 7.29 -16.55 23.11
C ASP A 18 8.38 -15.47 22.98
N THR A 19 8.85 -15.22 21.74
CA THR A 19 9.79 -14.14 21.48
C THR A 19 9.03 -12.84 21.31
N THR A 20 9.17 -11.95 22.29
CA THR A 20 8.79 -10.54 22.10
C THR A 20 9.73 -9.93 21.07
N VAL A 21 9.22 -9.62 19.87
CA VAL A 21 9.99 -8.85 18.89
C VAL A 21 10.31 -7.51 19.53
N GLN A 22 11.58 -7.30 19.86
CA GLN A 22 12.05 -6.03 20.37
C GLN A 22 12.00 -5.03 19.22
N VAL A 23 11.09 -4.06 19.32
CA VAL A 23 11.04 -2.94 18.41
C VAL A 23 12.28 -2.08 18.69
N ALA A 24 13.03 -1.73 17.64
CA ALA A 24 14.26 -0.95 17.81
C ALA A 24 13.99 0.38 18.52
N ASP A 25 14.89 0.77 19.44
CA ASP A 25 14.80 2.05 20.12
C ASP A 25 14.83 3.22 19.12
N GLY A 26 13.95 4.20 19.33
CA GLY A 26 13.92 5.40 18.48
C GLY A 26 13.41 5.17 17.04
N ILE A 27 12.79 4.02 16.73
CA ILE A 27 12.23 3.75 15.40
C ILE A 27 10.97 4.58 15.06
N PHE A 28 10.43 5.30 16.05
CA PHE A 28 9.25 6.15 15.87
C PHE A 28 9.63 7.55 15.37
N GLY A 29 8.78 8.12 14.54
CA GLY A 29 8.93 9.48 14.03
C GLY A 29 7.58 10.13 13.76
N THR A 30 7.59 11.43 13.49
CA THR A 30 6.40 12.14 13.02
C THR A 30 6.08 11.69 11.60
N LEU A 31 4.83 11.29 11.35
CA LEU A 31 4.39 10.87 10.02
C LEU A 31 4.60 11.98 8.98
N GLY A 32 5.13 11.59 7.82
CA GLY A 32 5.43 12.53 6.73
C GLY A 32 6.69 13.38 6.94
N SER A 33 7.47 13.10 7.99
CA SER A 33 8.79 13.70 8.23
C SER A 33 9.90 12.66 8.05
N PRO A 34 11.15 13.09 7.81
CA PRO A 34 12.32 12.22 7.96
C PRO A 34 12.36 11.60 9.36
N LEU A 35 13.03 10.46 9.49
CA LEU A 35 13.30 9.87 10.80
C LEU A 35 14.11 10.84 11.66
N PRO A 36 13.85 10.94 12.98
CA PRO A 36 14.60 11.84 13.85
C PRO A 36 16.12 11.57 13.86
N SER A 37 16.51 10.31 13.63
CA SER A 37 17.90 9.84 13.57
C SER A 37 18.53 9.92 12.18
N ALA A 38 17.81 10.43 11.17
CA ALA A 38 18.31 10.47 9.80
C ALA A 38 19.58 11.34 9.68
N THR A 39 20.58 10.80 8.99
CA THR A 39 21.78 11.52 8.55
C THR A 39 21.43 12.64 7.57
N PRO A 40 22.31 13.65 7.38
CA PRO A 40 22.09 14.70 6.39
C PRO A 40 21.82 14.15 4.97
N GLU A 41 22.50 13.07 4.59
CA GLU A 41 22.34 12.40 3.29
C GLU A 41 20.96 11.75 3.15
N GLN A 42 20.47 11.08 4.20
CA GLN A 42 19.14 10.49 4.24
C GLN A 42 18.04 11.56 4.20
N VAL A 43 18.22 12.67 4.93
CA VAL A 43 17.31 13.82 4.85
C VAL A 43 17.28 14.39 3.42
N ALA A 44 18.43 14.54 2.77
CA ALA A 44 18.47 15.00 1.39
C ALA A 44 17.79 14.01 0.43
N ALA A 45 17.90 12.70 0.66
CA ALA A 45 17.18 11.69 -0.12
C ALA A 45 15.66 11.76 0.09
N PHE A 46 15.23 11.94 1.34
CA PHE A 46 13.82 12.15 1.69
C PHE A 46 13.24 13.36 0.95
N GLU A 47 13.91 14.51 0.99
CA GLU A 47 13.41 15.74 0.33
C GLU A 47 13.35 15.58 -1.20
N ARG A 48 14.31 14.90 -1.84
CA ARG A 48 14.21 14.57 -3.27
C ARG A 48 12.99 13.70 -3.57
N GLY A 49 12.71 12.70 -2.73
CA GLY A 49 11.51 11.87 -2.85
C GLY A 49 10.22 12.67 -2.66
N ARG A 50 10.23 13.61 -1.71
CA ARG A 50 9.12 14.53 -1.46
C ARG A 50 8.83 15.43 -2.65
N ASP A 51 9.86 15.97 -3.30
CA ASP A 51 9.70 16.77 -4.53
C ASP A 51 9.05 15.96 -5.65
N VAL A 52 9.46 14.69 -5.83
CA VAL A 52 8.84 13.78 -6.79
C VAL A 52 7.37 13.51 -6.43
N ALA A 53 7.08 13.24 -5.16
CA ALA A 53 5.72 12.94 -4.71
C ALA A 53 4.74 14.12 -4.88
N LEU A 54 5.26 15.36 -4.76
CA LEU A 54 4.50 16.59 -4.91
C LEU A 54 4.44 17.10 -6.37
N ARG A 55 5.31 16.59 -7.26
CA ARG A 55 5.30 16.97 -8.68
C ARG A 55 3.97 16.61 -9.33
N ARG A 56 3.40 17.58 -10.05
CA ARG A 56 2.25 17.38 -10.94
C ARG A 56 2.73 17.10 -12.35
N PHE A 57 2.19 16.03 -12.94
CA PHE A 57 2.45 15.62 -14.31
C PHE A 57 1.39 16.22 -15.24
N ALA A 58 1.84 16.73 -16.37
CA ALA A 58 1.02 17.21 -17.48
C ALA A 58 1.19 16.27 -18.71
N PRO A 59 0.37 16.40 -19.77
CA PRO A 59 0.50 15.57 -20.97
C PRO A 59 1.90 15.62 -21.60
N GLU A 60 2.55 16.78 -21.60
CA GLU A 60 3.94 16.97 -22.06
C GLU A 60 4.97 16.21 -21.21
N ASP A 61 4.63 15.85 -19.96
CA ASP A 61 5.43 14.99 -19.09
C ASP A 61 5.14 13.49 -19.31
N GLY A 62 4.23 13.15 -20.21
CA GLY A 62 3.78 11.78 -20.45
C GLY A 62 2.55 11.35 -19.63
N LEU A 63 1.79 12.28 -19.06
CA LEU A 63 0.50 11.95 -18.42
C LEU A 63 -0.51 11.50 -19.48
N GLY A 64 -1.11 10.32 -19.30
CA GLY A 64 -2.26 9.86 -20.07
C GLY A 64 -1.94 8.87 -21.21
N PRO A 65 -2.89 8.63 -22.13
CA PRO A 65 -4.19 9.29 -22.23
C PRO A 65 -5.10 9.01 -21.04
N GLU A 66 -4.99 7.83 -20.41
CA GLU A 66 -5.80 7.42 -19.25
C GLU A 66 -5.00 7.40 -17.93
N PHE A 67 -5.54 8.01 -16.89
CA PHE A 67 -4.89 8.16 -15.58
C PHE A 67 -5.91 8.17 -14.43
N ASN A 68 -5.44 7.96 -13.21
CA ASN A 68 -6.27 8.09 -12.00
C ASN A 68 -6.07 9.45 -11.33
N LEU A 69 -4.84 9.97 -11.36
CA LEU A 69 -4.48 11.24 -10.77
C LEU A 69 -3.22 11.80 -11.44
N THR A 70 -2.93 13.07 -11.20
CA THR A 70 -1.82 13.80 -11.84
C THR A 70 -0.60 13.98 -10.95
N PHE A 71 -0.62 13.48 -9.71
CA PHE A 71 0.50 13.55 -8.76
C PHE A 71 0.33 12.53 -7.64
N CYS A 72 1.42 12.07 -7.04
CA CYS A 72 1.40 10.97 -6.07
C CYS A 72 0.71 11.37 -4.76
N ALA A 73 1.04 12.56 -4.25
CA ALA A 73 0.52 13.07 -2.97
C ALA A 73 -1.00 13.25 -2.94
N GLY A 74 -1.68 13.20 -4.08
CA GLY A 74 -3.13 13.28 -4.10
C GLY A 74 -3.76 11.99 -3.59
N CYS A 75 -3.23 10.80 -3.90
CA CYS A 75 -3.69 9.55 -3.29
C CYS A 75 -2.98 9.24 -1.95
N HIS A 76 -1.86 9.89 -1.66
CA HIS A 76 -1.06 9.73 -0.44
C HIS A 76 -1.08 11.00 0.44
N GLU A 77 -2.28 11.45 0.82
CA GLU A 77 -2.52 12.78 1.41
C GLU A 77 -2.66 12.79 2.95
N LYS A 78 -3.08 11.68 3.57
CA LYS A 78 -3.55 11.62 4.97
C LYS A 78 -2.99 10.43 5.75
N PRO A 79 -2.72 10.58 7.07
CA PRO A 79 -2.90 11.80 7.88
C PRO A 79 -1.83 12.87 7.62
N ALA A 80 -0.75 12.49 6.94
CA ALA A 80 0.29 13.36 6.43
C ALA A 80 0.69 12.90 5.02
N LEU A 81 1.52 13.67 4.33
CA LEU A 81 2.10 13.29 3.05
C LEU A 81 2.76 11.91 3.15
N GLY A 82 2.43 11.02 2.22
CA GLY A 82 2.92 9.64 2.21
C GLY A 82 1.99 8.67 2.92
N GLY A 83 0.85 9.10 3.45
CA GLY A 83 -0.18 8.20 3.95
C GLY A 83 -1.08 7.63 2.85
N GLY A 84 -2.36 7.43 3.18
CA GLY A 84 -3.42 7.09 2.23
C GLY A 84 -4.25 8.32 1.86
N ALA A 85 -5.48 8.11 1.42
CA ALA A 85 -6.43 9.21 1.18
C ALA A 85 -7.85 8.83 1.60
N SER A 86 -8.78 9.78 1.50
CA SER A 86 -10.20 9.44 1.61
C SER A 86 -10.62 8.54 0.44
N HIS A 87 -11.56 7.64 0.69
CA HIS A 87 -11.99 6.59 -0.24
C HIS A 87 -12.46 7.08 -1.62
N TYR A 88 -12.81 8.36 -1.78
CA TYR A 88 -13.11 8.91 -3.12
C TYR A 88 -11.90 8.90 -4.07
N ARG A 89 -10.68 8.68 -3.55
CA ARG A 89 -9.44 8.51 -4.31
C ARG A 89 -8.94 7.08 -4.37
N ASP A 90 -9.72 6.12 -3.89
CA ASP A 90 -9.39 4.70 -4.07
C ASP A 90 -9.36 4.38 -5.56
N PHE A 91 -8.40 3.57 -5.99
CA PHE A 91 -8.45 3.02 -7.34
C PHE A 91 -9.39 1.82 -7.36
N LEU A 92 -9.98 1.58 -8.52
CA LEU A 92 -11.00 0.56 -8.71
C LEU A 92 -10.38 -0.65 -9.41
N LEU A 93 -10.53 -1.80 -8.78
CA LEU A 93 -10.41 -3.10 -9.42
C LEU A 93 -11.78 -3.48 -9.95
N VAL A 94 -11.85 -3.90 -11.21
CA VAL A 94 -13.10 -4.18 -11.92
C VAL A 94 -13.02 -5.47 -12.72
N GLY A 95 -14.14 -6.18 -12.77
CA GLY A 95 -14.27 -7.41 -13.55
C GLY A 95 -15.72 -7.74 -13.85
N ASP A 96 -15.90 -8.75 -14.68
CA ASP A 96 -17.17 -9.44 -14.87
C ASP A 96 -17.05 -10.89 -14.41
N GLU A 97 -17.85 -11.24 -13.43
CA GLU A 97 -18.08 -12.62 -13.00
C GLU A 97 -19.12 -13.26 -13.93
N LEU A 98 -18.70 -14.33 -14.59
CA LEU A 98 -19.49 -15.16 -15.47
C LEU A 98 -20.05 -16.38 -14.72
N ALA A 99 -20.74 -17.26 -15.44
CA ALA A 99 -21.21 -18.53 -14.88
C ALA A 99 -20.04 -19.33 -14.26
N PHE A 100 -20.36 -20.09 -13.21
CA PHE A 100 -19.42 -20.94 -12.48
C PHE A 100 -18.25 -20.17 -11.81
N GLY A 101 -18.42 -18.87 -11.51
CA GLY A 101 -17.46 -18.07 -10.74
C GLY A 101 -16.21 -17.65 -11.53
N THR A 102 -16.23 -17.77 -12.86
CA THR A 102 -15.12 -17.32 -13.70
C THR A 102 -15.10 -15.80 -13.73
N VAL A 103 -14.01 -15.19 -13.27
CA VAL A 103 -13.84 -13.73 -13.30
C VAL A 103 -12.97 -13.33 -14.47
N VAL A 104 -13.48 -12.44 -15.33
CA VAL A 104 -12.72 -11.82 -16.41
C VAL A 104 -12.36 -10.37 -15.99
N PRO A 105 -11.08 -10.00 -16.00
CA PRO A 105 -10.66 -8.66 -15.62
C PRO A 105 -11.10 -7.63 -16.68
N ARG A 106 -11.60 -6.47 -16.21
CA ARG A 106 -12.00 -5.34 -17.06
C ARG A 106 -11.05 -4.15 -16.88
N GLY A 107 -11.18 -3.12 -17.71
CA GLY A 107 -10.19 -2.04 -17.77
C GLY A 107 -8.81 -2.54 -18.21
N LYS A 108 -7.74 -1.96 -17.67
CA LYS A 108 -6.37 -2.38 -17.99
C LYS A 108 -5.88 -3.36 -16.92
N ASN A 109 -5.85 -4.65 -17.24
CA ASN A 109 -5.48 -5.74 -16.32
C ASN A 109 -6.29 -5.74 -15.01
N GLY A 110 -7.60 -5.47 -15.08
CA GLY A 110 -8.47 -5.42 -13.91
C GLY A 110 -8.51 -4.06 -13.22
N VAL A 111 -7.74 -3.06 -13.68
CA VAL A 111 -7.70 -1.73 -13.08
C VAL A 111 -8.46 -0.73 -13.96
N GLN A 112 -9.45 -0.05 -13.38
CA GLN A 112 -10.11 1.06 -14.04
C GLN A 112 -9.29 2.35 -13.86
N ARG A 113 -8.95 2.99 -14.98
CA ARG A 113 -8.45 4.37 -15.00
C ARG A 113 -9.64 5.31 -14.94
N GLN A 114 -9.64 6.25 -13.99
CA GLN A 114 -10.80 7.09 -13.70
C GLN A 114 -10.95 8.31 -14.61
N PHE A 115 -9.87 8.72 -15.28
CA PHE A 115 -9.84 9.88 -16.16
C PHE A 115 -9.13 9.57 -17.47
N SER A 116 -9.55 10.27 -18.52
CA SER A 116 -8.91 10.32 -19.82
C SER A 116 -8.75 11.78 -20.26
N LEU A 117 -7.67 12.09 -21.00
CA LEU A 117 -7.48 13.40 -21.62
C LEU A 117 -8.57 13.70 -22.67
N ASP A 118 -9.12 12.69 -23.32
CA ASP A 118 -10.06 12.86 -24.43
C ASP A 118 -11.50 13.02 -23.95
N SER A 119 -11.90 12.25 -22.94
CA SER A 119 -13.29 12.14 -22.49
C SER A 119 -13.55 12.60 -21.05
N GLY A 120 -12.51 13.04 -20.33
CA GLY A 120 -12.62 13.40 -18.92
C GLY A 120 -12.85 12.16 -18.04
N ARG A 121 -13.84 12.19 -17.14
CA ARG A 121 -14.11 11.07 -16.23
C ARG A 121 -14.53 9.83 -17.02
N ALA A 122 -13.82 8.73 -16.85
CA ALA A 122 -14.10 7.46 -17.50
C ALA A 122 -15.28 6.75 -16.82
N SER A 123 -16.25 6.31 -17.62
CA SER A 123 -17.31 5.41 -17.18
C SER A 123 -16.77 3.99 -17.01
N SER A 124 -17.33 3.23 -16.06
CA SER A 124 -17.05 1.80 -15.98
C SER A 124 -17.62 1.06 -17.20
N ASP A 125 -16.96 -0.03 -17.61
CA ASP A 125 -17.46 -0.92 -18.66
C ASP A 125 -18.84 -1.45 -18.26
N GLN A 126 -19.80 -1.45 -19.18
CA GLN A 126 -21.19 -1.86 -18.94
C GLN A 126 -21.33 -3.33 -18.50
N LEU A 127 -20.35 -4.17 -18.83
CA LEU A 127 -20.31 -5.57 -18.42
C LEU A 127 -19.74 -5.77 -17.02
N THR A 128 -19.15 -4.73 -16.41
CA THR A 128 -18.61 -4.80 -15.04
C THR A 128 -19.73 -5.11 -14.06
N ASN A 129 -19.65 -6.26 -13.39
CA ASN A 129 -20.62 -6.66 -12.37
C ASN A 129 -19.96 -6.90 -10.99
N ILE A 130 -18.63 -6.87 -10.91
CA ILE A 130 -17.88 -6.90 -9.66
C ILE A 130 -16.88 -5.75 -9.62
N SER A 131 -16.71 -5.18 -8.43
CA SER A 131 -15.71 -4.14 -8.20
C SER A 131 -15.16 -4.21 -6.79
N ALA A 132 -13.93 -3.75 -6.61
CA ALA A 132 -13.32 -3.54 -5.31
C ALA A 132 -12.57 -2.21 -5.32
N THR A 133 -12.66 -1.48 -4.21
CA THR A 133 -11.84 -0.28 -3.97
C THR A 133 -10.54 -0.66 -3.27
N ARG A 134 -9.47 0.05 -3.61
CA ARG A 134 -8.17 -0.07 -2.95
C ARG A 134 -7.61 1.31 -2.64
N ASN A 135 -7.38 1.56 -1.36
CA ASN A 135 -6.58 2.70 -0.91
C ASN A 135 -5.10 2.37 -1.15
N PRO A 136 -4.27 3.34 -1.55
CA PRO A 136 -2.86 3.07 -1.75
C PRO A 136 -2.16 2.74 -0.42
N ILE A 137 -1.10 1.94 -0.51
CA ILE A 137 -0.27 1.58 0.64
C ILE A 137 0.51 2.82 1.07
N PRO A 138 0.54 3.19 2.36
CA PRO A 138 1.36 4.30 2.85
C PRO A 138 2.86 4.12 2.51
N PHE A 139 3.54 5.22 2.19
CA PHE A 139 5.00 5.30 2.02
C PHE A 139 5.76 5.28 3.35
N PHE A 140 5.07 5.41 4.48
CA PHE A 140 5.71 5.49 5.79
C PHE A 140 6.61 4.29 6.03
N GLY A 141 7.87 4.56 6.40
CA GLY A 141 8.85 3.51 6.67
C GLY A 141 9.41 2.80 5.44
N ALA A 142 8.92 3.04 4.21
CA ALA A 142 9.45 2.36 3.02
C ALA A 142 10.96 2.62 2.81
N GLY A 143 11.45 3.80 3.21
CA GLY A 143 12.87 4.13 3.18
C GLY A 143 13.73 3.31 4.14
N LEU A 144 13.17 2.75 5.22
CA LEU A 144 13.91 1.91 6.17
C LEU A 144 14.41 0.60 5.54
N LEU A 145 13.77 0.14 4.47
CA LEU A 145 14.23 -1.04 3.73
C LEU A 145 15.62 -0.82 3.12
N ALA A 146 15.97 0.43 2.80
CA ALA A 146 17.30 0.78 2.28
C ALA A 146 18.40 0.73 3.36
N GLU A 147 18.03 0.67 4.64
CA GLU A 147 18.98 0.52 5.75
C GLU A 147 19.37 -0.94 5.99
N ILE A 148 18.72 -1.89 5.34
CA ILE A 148 19.09 -3.31 5.41
C ILE A 148 20.37 -3.49 4.58
N PRO A 149 21.52 -3.86 5.19
CA PRO A 149 22.75 -4.03 4.44
C PRO A 149 22.64 -5.17 3.43
N ASP A 150 23.24 -5.02 2.25
CA ASP A 150 23.29 -6.09 1.24
C ASP A 150 23.87 -7.39 1.81
N THR A 151 24.82 -7.31 2.74
CA THR A 151 25.39 -8.48 3.41
C THR A 151 24.36 -9.24 4.25
N GLU A 152 23.40 -8.55 4.87
CA GLU A 152 22.30 -9.18 5.59
C GLU A 152 21.27 -9.79 4.65
N ILE A 153 21.00 -9.15 3.50
CA ILE A 153 20.12 -9.72 2.48
C ILE A 153 20.73 -11.02 1.93
N VAL A 154 22.04 -11.00 1.63
CA VAL A 154 22.75 -12.17 1.08
C VAL A 154 22.93 -13.27 2.13
N SER A 155 23.15 -12.95 3.41
CA SER A 155 23.30 -13.97 4.46
C SER A 155 22.04 -14.79 4.73
N HIS A 156 20.86 -14.23 4.42
CA HIS A 156 19.56 -14.87 4.55
C HIS A 156 19.00 -15.41 3.22
N ALA A 157 19.79 -15.39 2.14
CA ALA A 157 19.34 -15.96 0.87
C ALA A 157 19.28 -17.49 0.98
N ASP A 158 18.09 -18.06 0.72
CA ASP A 158 17.89 -19.51 0.59
C ASP A 158 17.48 -19.88 -0.85
N PRO A 159 18.44 -19.91 -1.80
CA PRO A 159 18.13 -20.17 -3.20
C PRO A 159 17.68 -21.62 -3.47
N ASP A 160 17.99 -22.54 -2.55
CA ASP A 160 17.75 -23.98 -2.72
C ASP A 160 16.62 -24.49 -1.82
N ASP A 161 15.91 -23.60 -1.12
CA ASP A 161 14.83 -23.94 -0.18
C ASP A 161 15.27 -24.98 0.86
N ALA A 162 16.43 -24.71 1.48
CA ALA A 162 17.06 -25.55 2.47
C ALA A 162 16.23 -25.68 3.76
N ASP A 163 15.49 -24.64 4.14
CA ASP A 163 14.63 -24.65 5.33
C ASP A 163 13.14 -24.95 5.06
N ARG A 164 12.70 -24.93 3.79
CA ARG A 164 11.35 -25.32 3.34
C ARG A 164 10.24 -24.40 3.84
N ASP A 165 10.48 -23.09 3.83
CA ASP A 165 9.53 -22.05 4.27
C ASP A 165 8.55 -21.52 3.18
#